data_AF-A0A0G4M7P0-F1
#
_entry.id   AF-A0A0G4M7P0-F1
#
_cell.length_a   1.000
_cell.length_b   1.000
_cell.length_c   1.000
_cell.angle_alpha   90.00
_cell.angle_beta   90.00
_cell.angle_gamma   90.00
#
_symmetry.space_group_name_H-M   'P 1'
#
loop_
_entity.id
_entity.type
_entity.pdbx_description
1 polymer ?
#
loop_
_entity_poly.entity_id
_entity_poly.type
_entity_poly.pdbx_seq_one_letter_code
_entity_poly.pdbx_strand_id
1 'polypeptide(L)'
;MDIGLVVNQEMLNLILPVVGRSNPGGTEDKVRDAAIDALTEIVAKRMKGPEKMELLSFLSLRDIVGQLVASAPLNELKSTPQYDTDLAEAIAKLVNTVMTDVVRVLEDGQVDSQTRSRGEQHLHDFLPFLLRFFSDEYDEICSTVIPSLTDLLTLLRKAGTLPQNYSEMLPPILNAIIRKMRYDETSNWGAEDEQTDEAEFQELRKRLQVLQKTVAAVDQNLYIDVLSNLVAETFQTLDQRGEQMDWRDLDLALHEMYLFGELALPNQGLSSKNQPSGAAAERLTIMMKKMVESGIASFSHPAIVLQYMEICVRYWQIFDAHQEYIPRVLENFVQLVHHSHVRIKTRSWY
;
A
#
# COMPACT_ATOMS: atom_id res chain seq x y z
N MET A 1 -11.57 2.58 -35.98
CA MET A 1 -12.21 3.91 -35.98
C MET A 1 -11.17 4.96 -35.62
N ASP A 2 -11.18 6.12 -36.28
CA ASP A 2 -10.39 7.29 -35.85
C ASP A 2 -10.93 7.81 -34.51
N ILE A 3 -10.08 8.17 -33.55
CA ILE A 3 -10.58 8.67 -32.25
C ILE A 3 -11.18 10.07 -32.41
N GLY A 4 -10.69 10.88 -33.35
CA GLY A 4 -11.26 12.21 -33.62
C GLY A 4 -12.66 12.17 -34.24
N LEU A 5 -13.08 11.02 -34.78
CA LEU A 5 -14.46 10.80 -35.26
C LEU A 5 -15.42 10.39 -34.14
N VAL A 6 -14.91 9.87 -33.03
CA VAL A 6 -15.71 9.34 -31.91
C VAL A 6 -15.71 10.32 -30.73
N VAL A 7 -14.57 10.96 -30.45
CA VAL A 7 -14.34 11.85 -29.31
C VAL A 7 -14.32 13.28 -29.83
N ASN A 8 -15.50 13.89 -29.92
CA ASN A 8 -15.68 15.31 -30.24
C ASN A 8 -16.42 16.01 -29.09
N GLN A 9 -16.45 17.35 -29.14
CA GLN A 9 -17.07 18.15 -28.06
C GLN A 9 -18.56 17.81 -27.85
N GLU A 10 -19.28 17.44 -28.92
CA GLU A 10 -20.69 17.06 -28.83
C GLU A 10 -20.88 15.75 -28.06
N MET A 11 -20.05 14.75 -28.34
CA MET A 11 -20.04 13.47 -27.64
C MET A 11 -19.68 13.63 -26.16
N LEU A 12 -18.70 14.49 -25.85
CA LEU A 12 -18.35 14.82 -24.47
C LEU A 12 -19.50 15.54 -23.74
N ASN A 13 -20.16 16.49 -24.40
CA ASN A 13 -21.33 17.16 -23.82
C ASN A 13 -22.50 16.21 -23.51
N LEU A 14 -22.56 15.04 -24.17
CA LEU A 14 -23.54 14.00 -23.88
C LEU A 14 -23.08 13.01 -22.80
N ILE A 15 -21.80 12.65 -22.78
CA ILE A 15 -21.25 11.68 -21.81
C ILE A 15 -21.05 12.31 -20.42
N LEU A 16 -20.55 13.54 -20.33
CA LEU A 16 -20.21 14.16 -19.05
C LEU A 16 -21.39 14.30 -18.09
N PRO A 17 -22.60 14.71 -18.53
CA PRO A 17 -23.77 14.74 -17.64
C PRO A 17 -24.19 13.35 -17.15
N VAL A 18 -23.93 12.31 -17.94
CA VAL A 18 -24.25 10.92 -17.59
C VAL A 18 -23.25 10.37 -16.57
N VAL A 19 -21.96 10.70 -16.74
CA VAL A 19 -20.90 10.34 -15.79
C VAL A 19 -21.11 11.02 -14.43
N GLY A 20 -21.49 12.30 -14.42
CA GLY A 20 -21.80 13.03 -13.18
C GLY A 20 -23.14 12.68 -12.52
N ARG A 21 -23.90 11.73 -13.09
CA ARG A 21 -25.23 11.38 -12.57
C ARG A 21 -25.10 10.71 -11.20
N SER A 22 -25.83 11.24 -10.23
CA SER A 22 -25.95 10.63 -8.90
C SER A 22 -27.36 10.03 -8.79
N ASN A 23 -27.46 8.73 -8.50
CA ASN A 23 -28.74 8.08 -8.26
C ASN A 23 -29.12 8.27 -6.78
N PRO A 24 -30.12 9.11 -6.43
CA PRO A 24 -30.48 9.38 -5.04
C PRO A 24 -31.09 8.17 -4.31
N GLY A 25 -31.38 7.08 -5.02
CA GLY A 25 -31.87 5.82 -4.45
C GLY A 25 -30.77 4.90 -3.90
N GLY A 26 -29.48 5.25 -4.04
CA GLY A 26 -28.36 4.43 -3.55
C GLY A 26 -28.18 3.09 -4.28
N THR A 27 -28.82 2.91 -5.45
CA THR A 27 -28.69 1.73 -6.31
C THR A 27 -27.75 2.00 -7.49
N GLU A 28 -27.06 0.95 -7.94
CA GLU A 28 -26.19 0.88 -9.13
C GLU A 28 -26.76 1.71 -10.31
N ASP A 29 -25.99 2.68 -10.82
CA ASP A 29 -26.36 3.46 -12.01
C ASP A 29 -25.62 2.91 -13.23
N LYS A 30 -26.17 1.82 -13.78
CA LYS A 30 -25.63 1.12 -14.96
C LYS A 30 -25.33 2.03 -16.15
N VAL A 31 -26.03 3.17 -16.27
CA VAL A 31 -25.81 4.11 -17.38
C VAL A 31 -24.56 4.95 -17.13
N ARG A 32 -24.36 5.40 -15.88
CA ARG A 32 -23.13 6.07 -15.46
C ARG A 32 -21.94 5.12 -15.58
N ASP A 33 -22.07 3.89 -15.11
CA ASP A 33 -20.96 2.93 -15.08
C ASP A 33 -20.55 2.56 -16.51
N ALA A 34 -21.52 2.34 -17.41
CA ALA A 34 -21.26 2.15 -18.84
C ALA A 34 -20.61 3.38 -19.51
N ALA A 35 -20.91 4.59 -19.04
CA ALA A 35 -20.27 5.81 -19.54
C ALA A 35 -18.81 5.93 -19.06
N ILE A 36 -18.51 5.52 -17.83
CA ILE A 36 -17.15 5.45 -17.28
C ILE A 36 -16.34 4.36 -18.00
N ASP A 37 -16.93 3.20 -18.28
CA ASP A 37 -16.31 2.15 -19.08
C ASP A 37 -16.00 2.63 -20.50
N ALA A 38 -16.95 3.33 -21.15
CA ALA A 38 -16.72 3.92 -22.46
C ALA A 38 -15.57 4.94 -22.45
N LEU A 39 -15.49 5.78 -21.42
CA LEU A 39 -14.36 6.70 -21.22
C LEU A 39 -13.04 5.93 -21.02
N THR A 40 -13.07 4.86 -20.24
CA THR A 40 -11.90 4.00 -20.00
C THR A 40 -11.40 3.38 -21.31
N GLU A 41 -12.29 2.87 -22.16
CA GLU A 41 -11.94 2.32 -23.48
C GLU A 41 -11.39 3.38 -24.45
N ILE A 42 -11.96 4.60 -24.43
CA ILE A 42 -11.44 5.73 -25.18
C ILE A 42 -10.00 6.03 -24.76
N VAL A 43 -9.75 6.07 -23.45
CA VAL A 43 -8.42 6.31 -22.90
C VAL A 43 -7.49 5.13 -23.16
N ALA A 44 -7.93 3.88 -23.08
CA ALA A 44 -7.11 2.69 -23.28
C ALA A 44 -6.63 2.52 -24.73
N LYS A 45 -7.23 3.21 -25.69
CA LYS A 45 -6.86 3.13 -27.11
C LYS A 45 -5.39 3.47 -27.31
N ARG A 46 -4.64 2.60 -28.00
CA ARG A 46 -3.21 2.83 -28.31
C ARG A 46 -3.04 4.02 -29.24
N MET A 47 -2.20 4.97 -28.83
CA MET A 47 -1.88 6.21 -29.55
C MET A 47 -0.42 6.59 -29.29
N LYS A 48 0.13 7.54 -30.05
CA LYS A 48 1.48 8.07 -29.78
C LYS A 48 1.47 8.91 -28.50
N GLY A 49 2.60 8.96 -27.80
CA GLY A 49 2.74 9.69 -26.53
C GLY A 49 2.20 11.13 -26.55
N PRO A 50 2.59 11.97 -27.53
CA PRO A 50 2.09 13.36 -27.62
C PRO A 50 0.56 13.43 -27.77
N GLU A 51 0.00 12.63 -28.69
CA GLU A 51 -1.44 12.57 -28.95
C GLU A 51 -2.22 12.07 -27.71
N LYS A 52 -1.64 11.12 -26.97
CA LYS A 52 -2.21 10.59 -25.74
C LYS A 52 -2.26 11.66 -24.64
N MET A 53 -1.18 12.39 -24.43
CA MET A 53 -1.13 13.46 -23.42
C MET A 53 -2.11 14.59 -23.76
N GLU A 54 -2.28 14.90 -25.04
CA GLU A 54 -3.26 15.87 -25.52
C GLU A 54 -4.70 15.38 -25.33
N LEU A 55 -4.99 14.10 -25.60
CA LEU A 55 -6.30 13.50 -25.34
C LEU A 55 -6.69 13.62 -23.86
N LEU A 56 -5.78 13.27 -22.94
CA LEU A 56 -6.03 13.36 -21.49
C LEU A 56 -6.39 14.79 -21.06
N SER A 57 -5.67 15.78 -21.60
CA SER A 57 -5.96 17.20 -21.36
C SER A 57 -7.28 17.64 -21.99
N PHE A 58 -7.56 17.24 -23.22
CA PHE A 58 -8.78 17.59 -23.95
C PHE A 58 -10.04 17.08 -23.23
N LEU A 59 -9.98 15.85 -22.72
CA LEU A 59 -11.08 15.23 -21.98
C LEU A 59 -11.30 15.86 -20.60
N SER A 60 -10.37 16.66 -20.07
CA SER A 60 -10.41 17.19 -18.69
C SER A 60 -10.62 16.08 -17.66
N LEU A 61 -9.99 14.91 -17.86
CA LEU A 61 -10.25 13.70 -17.05
C LEU A 61 -9.96 13.90 -15.57
N ARG A 62 -8.98 14.73 -15.23
CA ARG A 62 -8.69 15.08 -13.84
C ARG A 62 -9.93 15.63 -13.14
N ASP A 63 -10.64 16.57 -13.77
CA ASP A 63 -11.80 17.22 -13.16
C ASP A 63 -12.98 16.26 -13.05
N ILE A 64 -13.16 15.40 -14.06
CA ILE A 64 -14.20 14.37 -14.07
C ILE A 64 -13.96 13.38 -12.92
N VAL A 65 -12.76 12.80 -12.84
CA VAL A 65 -12.38 11.88 -11.76
C VAL A 65 -12.49 12.56 -10.41
N GLY A 66 -12.06 13.82 -10.30
CA GLY A 66 -12.19 14.60 -9.07
C GLY A 66 -13.64 14.75 -8.60
N GLN A 67 -14.55 15.07 -9.52
CA GLN A 67 -15.99 15.18 -9.21
C GLN A 67 -16.60 13.84 -8.81
N LEU A 68 -16.24 12.76 -9.52
CA LEU A 68 -16.72 11.41 -9.20
C LEU A 68 -16.22 10.94 -7.83
N VAL A 69 -14.94 11.12 -7.55
CA VAL A 69 -14.35 10.76 -6.24
C VAL A 69 -14.96 11.58 -5.12
N ALA A 70 -15.32 12.84 -5.37
CA ALA A 70 -15.99 13.71 -4.39
C ALA A 70 -17.50 13.43 -4.25
N SER A 71 -18.09 12.59 -5.10
CA SER A 71 -19.52 12.29 -5.07
C SER A 71 -19.91 11.49 -3.82
N ALA A 72 -21.17 11.65 -3.39
CA ALA A 72 -21.67 10.99 -2.19
C ALA A 72 -21.44 9.46 -2.16
N PRO A 73 -21.64 8.69 -3.25
CA PRO A 73 -21.37 7.25 -3.28
C PRO A 73 -19.93 6.85 -2.92
N LEU A 74 -18.93 7.69 -3.20
CA LEU A 74 -17.51 7.35 -3.01
C LEU A 74 -16.83 8.07 -1.84
N ASN A 75 -17.39 9.19 -1.41
CA ASN A 75 -16.82 10.03 -0.36
C ASN A 75 -17.63 9.97 0.94
N GLU A 76 -18.93 10.31 0.87
CA GLU A 76 -19.79 10.39 2.07
C GLU A 76 -20.18 9.01 2.58
N LEU A 77 -20.42 8.07 1.68
CA LEU A 77 -20.88 6.72 2.00
C LEU A 77 -19.75 5.70 2.17
N LYS A 78 -18.47 6.13 2.13
CA LYS A 78 -17.30 5.25 2.09
C LYS A 78 -17.29 4.17 3.16
N SER A 79 -17.62 4.51 4.41
CA SER A 79 -17.58 3.57 5.53
C SER A 79 -18.98 3.04 5.89
N THR A 80 -19.84 2.91 4.88
CA THR A 80 -21.22 2.46 5.06
C THR A 80 -21.56 1.33 4.08
N PRO A 81 -22.56 0.49 4.35
CA PRO A 81 -23.01 -0.54 3.41
C PRO A 81 -23.56 0.00 2.08
N GLN A 82 -23.70 1.32 1.94
CA GLN A 82 -24.16 2.00 0.73
C GLN A 82 -22.98 2.49 -0.13
N TYR A 83 -21.74 2.16 0.24
CA TYR A 83 -20.58 2.43 -0.59
C TYR A 83 -20.70 1.72 -1.94
N ASP A 84 -20.49 2.46 -3.01
CA ASP A 84 -20.63 1.96 -4.38
C ASP A 84 -19.30 1.35 -4.85
N THR A 85 -19.10 0.07 -4.53
CA THR A 85 -17.88 -0.67 -4.88
C THR A 85 -17.68 -0.79 -6.39
N ASP A 86 -18.76 -0.93 -7.14
CA ASP A 86 -18.72 -1.08 -8.60
C ASP A 86 -18.24 0.21 -9.27
N LEU A 87 -18.79 1.35 -8.84
CA LEU A 87 -18.33 2.67 -9.28
C LEU A 87 -16.87 2.90 -8.89
N ALA A 88 -16.49 2.54 -7.66
CA ALA A 88 -15.12 2.70 -7.20
C ALA A 88 -14.14 1.86 -8.02
N GLU A 89 -14.49 0.61 -8.36
CA GLU A 89 -13.70 -0.26 -9.22
C GLU A 89 -13.60 0.30 -10.66
N ALA A 90 -14.70 0.80 -11.22
CA ALA A 90 -14.72 1.40 -12.56
C ALA A 90 -13.79 2.62 -12.66
N ILE A 91 -13.81 3.50 -11.65
CA ILE A 91 -12.94 4.68 -11.63
C ILE A 91 -11.49 4.28 -11.32
N ALA A 92 -11.27 3.30 -10.45
CA ALA A 92 -9.94 2.74 -10.20
C ALA A 92 -9.31 2.20 -11.50
N LYS A 93 -10.09 1.49 -12.35
CA LYS A 93 -9.65 1.03 -13.67
C LYS A 93 -9.30 2.20 -14.60
N LEU A 94 -10.10 3.27 -14.61
CA LEU A 94 -9.81 4.48 -15.38
C LEU A 94 -8.50 5.13 -14.92
N VAL A 95 -8.33 5.35 -13.61
CA VAL A 95 -7.12 5.93 -13.02
C VAL A 95 -5.90 5.06 -13.31
N ASN A 96 -6.01 3.74 -13.16
CA ASN A 96 -4.93 2.81 -13.46
C ASN A 96 -4.52 2.88 -14.94
N THR A 97 -5.49 2.95 -15.86
CA THR A 97 -5.24 3.11 -17.30
C THR A 97 -4.51 4.42 -17.59
N VAL A 98 -4.99 5.55 -17.06
CA VAL A 98 -4.35 6.87 -17.24
C VAL A 98 -2.91 6.85 -16.72
N MET A 99 -2.71 6.38 -15.48
CA MET A 99 -1.38 6.35 -14.85
C MET A 99 -0.42 5.44 -15.60
N THR A 100 -0.87 4.29 -16.09
CA THR A 100 -0.07 3.37 -16.91
C THR A 100 0.43 4.05 -18.18
N ASP A 101 -0.45 4.77 -18.89
CA ASP A 101 -0.07 5.47 -20.12
C ASP A 101 0.84 6.68 -19.86
N VAL A 102 0.59 7.43 -18.78
CA VAL A 102 1.46 8.53 -18.34
C VAL A 102 2.86 8.01 -18.03
N VAL A 103 2.98 6.98 -17.19
CA VAL A 103 4.28 6.37 -16.85
C VAL A 103 4.99 5.87 -18.09
N ARG A 104 4.28 5.20 -19.01
CA ARG A 104 4.86 4.71 -20.28
C ARG A 104 5.43 5.84 -21.13
N VAL A 105 4.76 7.00 -21.20
CA VAL A 105 5.27 8.18 -21.92
C VAL A 105 6.50 8.76 -21.23
N LEU A 106 6.55 8.77 -19.89
CA LEU A 106 7.69 9.26 -19.13
C LEU A 106 8.91 8.32 -19.20
N GLU A 107 8.68 7.01 -19.33
CA GLU A 107 9.74 6.02 -19.57
C GLU A 107 10.36 6.13 -20.96
N ASP A 108 9.63 6.66 -21.95
CA ASP A 108 10.15 6.84 -23.30
C ASP A 108 11.16 8.01 -23.34
N GLY A 109 12.43 7.66 -23.48
CA GLY A 109 13.52 8.64 -23.57
C GLY A 109 13.47 9.53 -24.81
N GLN A 110 12.71 9.15 -25.85
CA GLN A 110 12.66 9.83 -27.15
C GLN A 110 11.56 10.90 -27.25
N VAL A 111 10.68 11.02 -26.25
CA VAL A 111 9.64 12.04 -26.26
C VAL A 111 10.24 13.44 -26.10
N ASP A 112 9.64 14.42 -26.78
CA ASP A 112 10.05 15.81 -26.69
C ASP A 112 9.77 16.40 -25.29
N SER A 113 10.42 17.53 -24.97
CA SER A 113 10.31 18.18 -23.67
C SER A 113 8.89 18.63 -23.32
N GLN A 114 8.09 19.03 -24.31
CA GLN A 114 6.73 19.50 -24.06
C GLN A 114 5.82 18.33 -23.69
N THR A 115 5.93 17.22 -24.41
CA THR A 115 5.21 15.97 -24.09
C THR A 115 5.60 15.45 -22.71
N ARG A 116 6.90 15.44 -22.37
CA ARG A 116 7.37 15.02 -21.04
C ARG A 116 6.80 15.89 -19.93
N SER A 117 6.85 17.21 -20.08
CA SER A 117 6.30 18.15 -19.09
C SER A 117 4.80 17.96 -18.87
N ARG A 118 4.01 17.68 -19.92
CA ARG A 118 2.59 17.33 -19.78
C ARG A 118 2.39 16.00 -19.06
N GLY A 119 3.21 15.00 -19.36
CA GLY A 119 3.19 13.72 -18.66
C GLY A 119 3.47 13.88 -17.17
N GLU A 120 4.45 14.69 -16.80
CA GLU A 120 4.76 15.00 -15.40
C GLU A 120 3.60 15.71 -14.71
N GLN A 121 2.94 16.67 -15.38
CA GLN A 121 1.75 17.32 -14.85
C GLN A 121 0.61 16.31 -14.60
N HIS A 122 0.30 15.47 -15.58
CA HIS A 122 -0.73 14.43 -15.42
C HIS A 122 -0.38 13.44 -14.32
N LEU A 123 0.90 13.06 -14.18
CA LEU A 123 1.38 12.20 -13.10
C LEU A 123 1.08 12.81 -11.73
N HIS A 124 1.43 14.09 -11.53
CA HIS A 124 1.16 14.81 -10.28
C HIS A 124 -0.35 14.96 -10.02
N ASP A 125 -1.14 15.22 -11.06
CA ASP A 125 -2.58 15.42 -10.93
C ASP A 125 -3.33 14.12 -10.60
N PHE A 126 -2.87 12.97 -11.08
CA PHE A 126 -3.54 11.68 -10.88
C PHE A 126 -3.00 10.87 -9.70
N LEU A 127 -1.79 11.16 -9.20
CA LEU A 127 -1.23 10.46 -8.03
C LEU A 127 -2.17 10.47 -6.80
N PRO A 128 -2.84 11.58 -6.43
CA PRO A 128 -3.79 11.57 -5.32
C PRO A 128 -4.97 10.62 -5.52
N PHE A 129 -5.48 10.51 -6.75
CA PHE A 129 -6.55 9.56 -7.09
C PHE A 129 -6.05 8.12 -7.03
N LEU A 130 -4.85 7.87 -7.56
CA LEU A 130 -4.20 6.56 -7.48
C LEU A 130 -4.09 6.10 -6.02
N LEU A 131 -3.58 6.97 -5.14
CA LEU A 131 -3.43 6.67 -3.72
C LEU A 131 -4.77 6.54 -2.99
N ARG A 132 -5.80 7.31 -3.37
CA ARG A 132 -7.15 7.18 -2.82
C ARG A 132 -7.75 5.80 -3.06
N PHE A 133 -7.62 5.25 -4.26
CA PHE A 133 -8.13 3.90 -4.59
C PHE A 133 -7.19 2.79 -4.10
N PHE A 134 -5.90 3.05 -4.03
CA PHE A 134 -4.96 2.12 -3.40
C PHE A 134 -5.25 1.94 -1.91
N SER A 135 -5.60 3.02 -1.20
CA SER A 135 -6.02 3.01 0.20
C SER A 135 -7.52 2.77 0.39
N ASP A 136 -8.18 2.11 -0.56
CA ASP A 136 -9.57 1.72 -0.38
C ASP A 136 -9.72 0.60 0.66
N GLU A 137 -10.90 0.48 1.27
CA GLU A 137 -11.14 -0.56 2.28
C GLU A 137 -11.31 -1.94 1.61
N TYR A 138 -11.85 -1.98 0.38
CA TYR A 138 -11.97 -3.22 -0.38
C TYR A 138 -10.69 -3.54 -1.16
N ASP A 139 -10.17 -4.74 -0.95
CA ASP A 139 -8.90 -5.20 -1.51
C ASP A 139 -8.92 -5.33 -3.04
N GLU A 140 -10.08 -5.58 -3.64
CA GLU A 140 -10.26 -5.63 -5.10
C GLU A 140 -10.03 -4.26 -5.76
N ILE A 141 -10.52 -3.19 -5.13
CA ILE A 141 -10.32 -1.81 -5.60
C ILE A 141 -8.84 -1.43 -5.48
N CYS A 142 -8.21 -1.76 -4.35
CA CYS A 142 -6.77 -1.59 -4.19
C CYS A 142 -5.99 -2.37 -5.27
N SER A 143 -6.32 -3.64 -5.48
CA SER A 143 -5.65 -4.52 -6.43
C SER A 143 -5.73 -4.02 -7.87
N THR A 144 -6.83 -3.35 -8.22
CA THR A 144 -7.03 -2.74 -9.54
C THR A 144 -5.94 -1.72 -9.91
N VAL A 145 -5.40 -1.00 -8.92
CA VAL A 145 -4.44 0.09 -9.16
C VAL A 145 -2.97 -0.27 -8.88
N ILE A 146 -2.71 -1.44 -8.28
CA ILE A 146 -1.35 -1.95 -8.04
C ILE A 146 -0.47 -1.96 -9.31
N PRO A 147 -0.96 -2.34 -10.51
CA PRO A 147 -0.13 -2.37 -11.71
C PRO A 147 0.50 -1.01 -12.04
N SER A 148 -0.30 0.05 -12.11
CA SER A 148 0.21 1.39 -12.42
C SER A 148 1.12 1.96 -11.33
N LEU A 149 0.86 1.64 -10.05
CA LEU A 149 1.76 2.00 -8.96
C LEU A 149 3.11 1.27 -9.06
N THR A 150 3.10 0.01 -9.49
CA THR A 150 4.32 -0.79 -9.73
C THR A 150 5.15 -0.19 -10.86
N ASP A 151 4.50 0.21 -11.95
CA ASP A 151 5.15 0.87 -13.08
C ASP A 151 5.74 2.23 -12.66
N LEU A 152 4.99 3.02 -11.89
CA LEU A 152 5.48 4.29 -11.35
C LEU A 152 6.73 4.10 -10.48
N LEU A 153 6.68 3.19 -9.50
CA LEU A 153 7.85 2.90 -8.65
C LEU A 153 9.04 2.39 -9.47
N THR A 154 8.78 1.62 -10.53
CA THR A 154 9.82 1.16 -11.46
C THR A 154 10.45 2.32 -12.24
N LEU A 155 9.65 3.27 -12.72
CA LEU A 155 10.13 4.51 -13.34
C LEU A 155 11.02 5.30 -12.36
N LEU A 156 10.55 5.52 -11.13
CA LEU A 156 11.29 6.24 -10.10
C LEU A 156 12.63 5.55 -9.80
N ARG A 157 12.65 4.23 -9.71
CA ARG A 157 13.88 3.46 -9.48
C ARG A 157 14.88 3.60 -10.63
N LYS A 158 14.40 3.64 -11.88
CA LYS A 158 15.26 3.80 -13.07
C LYS A 158 15.85 5.20 -13.19
N ALA A 159 15.22 6.22 -12.60
CA ALA A 159 15.70 7.61 -12.66
C ALA A 159 17.06 7.81 -11.96
N GLY A 160 17.44 6.92 -11.04
CA GLY A 160 18.69 7.04 -10.28
C GLY A 160 18.60 8.18 -9.28
N THR A 161 19.27 9.31 -9.55
CA THR A 161 19.13 10.52 -8.73
C THR A 161 17.77 11.16 -8.99
N LEU A 162 16.85 11.01 -8.05
CA LEU A 162 15.50 11.52 -8.16
C LEU A 162 15.48 13.06 -8.11
N PRO A 163 14.86 13.70 -9.12
CA PRO A 163 14.41 15.08 -9.01
C PRO A 163 13.52 15.30 -7.78
N GLN A 164 13.55 16.50 -7.21
CA GLN A 164 12.81 16.83 -5.98
C GLN A 164 11.31 16.53 -6.10
N ASN A 165 10.70 16.85 -7.23
CA ASN A 165 9.29 16.60 -7.49
C ASN A 165 8.92 15.10 -7.45
N TYR A 166 9.84 14.20 -7.81
CA TYR A 166 9.65 12.75 -7.69
C TYR A 166 9.94 12.24 -6.29
N SER A 167 10.94 12.80 -5.61
CA SER A 167 11.23 12.47 -4.21
C SER A 167 10.04 12.78 -3.29
N GLU A 168 9.35 13.90 -3.51
CA GLU A 168 8.16 14.30 -2.75
C GLU A 168 6.96 13.35 -2.90
N MET A 169 6.94 12.49 -3.94
CA MET A 169 5.89 11.48 -4.13
C MET A 169 6.08 10.23 -3.27
N LEU A 170 7.32 9.91 -2.87
CA LEU A 170 7.62 8.65 -2.19
C LEU A 170 7.01 8.55 -0.79
N PRO A 171 7.06 9.58 0.08
CA PRO A 171 6.48 9.49 1.42
C PRO A 171 4.98 9.13 1.43
N PRO A 172 4.09 9.80 0.67
CA PRO A 172 2.68 9.41 0.66
C PRO A 172 2.44 8.03 0.04
N ILE A 173 3.25 7.61 -0.95
CA ILE A 173 3.18 6.24 -1.49
C ILE A 173 3.54 5.22 -0.42
N LEU A 174 4.67 5.40 0.28
CA LEU A 174 5.13 4.47 1.31
C LEU A 174 4.13 4.37 2.46
N ASN A 175 3.63 5.50 2.94
CA ASN A 175 2.61 5.54 3.99
C ASN A 175 1.31 4.85 3.57
N ALA A 176 0.89 5.01 2.31
CA ALA A 176 -0.29 4.30 1.79
C ALA A 176 -0.07 2.78 1.77
N ILE A 177 1.11 2.32 1.35
CA ILE A 177 1.46 0.88 1.33
C ILE A 177 1.47 0.29 2.74
N ILE A 178 2.16 0.95 3.68
CA ILE A 178 2.22 0.53 5.10
C ILE A 178 0.80 0.47 5.68
N ARG A 179 0.00 1.52 5.49
CA ARG A 179 -1.36 1.56 6.03
C ARG A 179 -2.23 0.44 5.47
N LYS A 180 -2.09 0.09 4.19
CA LYS A 180 -2.84 -1.00 3.55
C LYS A 180 -2.40 -2.39 4.02
N MET A 181 -1.22 -2.51 4.66
CA MET A 181 -0.81 -3.74 5.34
C MET A 181 -1.48 -3.94 6.71
N ARG A 182 -2.18 -2.96 7.27
CA ARG A 182 -2.89 -3.11 8.55
C ARG A 182 -4.12 -4.00 8.38
N TYR A 183 -4.42 -4.86 9.35
CA TYR A 183 -5.72 -5.52 9.42
C TYR A 183 -6.86 -4.49 9.47
N ASP A 184 -7.96 -4.82 8.79
CA ASP A 184 -9.14 -3.97 8.76
C ASP A 184 -9.92 -4.01 10.09
N GLU A 185 -10.92 -3.13 10.21
CA GLU A 185 -11.68 -3.02 11.46
C GLU A 185 -12.61 -4.22 11.73
N THR A 186 -12.88 -5.03 10.70
CA THR A 186 -13.80 -6.17 10.74
C THR A 186 -13.09 -7.51 10.94
N SER A 187 -11.77 -7.54 10.79
CA SER A 187 -10.94 -8.75 10.82
C SER A 187 -11.02 -9.44 12.17
N ASN A 188 -11.30 -10.74 12.16
CA ASN A 188 -11.30 -11.60 13.34
C ASN A 188 -10.25 -12.71 13.19
N TRP A 189 -9.02 -12.37 13.62
CA TRP A 189 -7.86 -13.24 13.45
C TRP A 189 -8.10 -14.66 13.97
N GLY A 190 -7.88 -15.66 13.12
CA GLY A 190 -7.87 -17.08 13.49
C GLY A 190 -9.23 -17.76 13.56
N ALA A 191 -10.32 -17.09 13.18
CA ALA A 191 -11.64 -17.71 13.00
C ALA A 191 -11.62 -18.72 11.83
N GLU A 192 -12.33 -19.84 11.94
CA GLU A 192 -12.30 -20.91 10.92
C GLU A 192 -13.02 -20.51 9.63
N ASP A 193 -14.04 -19.66 9.74
CA ASP A 193 -14.85 -19.12 8.65
C ASP A 193 -14.14 -18.00 7.87
N GLU A 194 -13.14 -17.35 8.45
CA GLU A 194 -12.34 -16.28 7.80
C GLU A 194 -11.01 -16.79 7.21
N GLN A 195 -10.81 -18.11 7.07
CA GLN A 195 -9.54 -18.65 6.54
C GLN A 195 -9.25 -18.23 5.09
N THR A 196 -10.28 -18.08 4.26
CA THR A 196 -10.12 -17.59 2.88
C THR A 196 -9.68 -16.13 2.89
N ASP A 197 -10.40 -15.28 3.62
CA ASP A 197 -10.13 -13.85 3.72
C ASP A 197 -8.73 -13.58 4.29
N GLU A 198 -8.32 -14.34 5.32
CA GLU A 198 -6.97 -14.29 5.87
C GLU A 198 -5.92 -14.69 4.81
N ALA A 199 -6.18 -15.73 4.01
CA ALA A 199 -5.24 -16.14 2.96
C ALA A 199 -5.10 -15.09 1.86
N GLU A 200 -6.20 -14.45 1.46
CA GLU A 200 -6.24 -13.35 0.49
C GLU A 200 -5.49 -12.13 1.02
N PHE A 201 -5.71 -11.75 2.28
CA PHE A 201 -5.00 -10.67 2.94
C PHE A 201 -3.49 -10.93 3.02
N GLN A 202 -3.06 -12.15 3.37
CA GLN A 202 -1.64 -12.50 3.38
C GLN A 202 -1.03 -12.44 1.97
N GLU A 203 -1.79 -12.79 0.93
CA GLU A 203 -1.33 -12.64 -0.45
C GLU A 203 -1.23 -11.17 -0.87
N LEU A 204 -2.17 -10.32 -0.43
CA LEU A 204 -2.07 -8.88 -0.61
C LEU A 204 -0.83 -8.32 0.09
N ARG A 205 -0.57 -8.68 1.37
CA ARG A 205 0.65 -8.27 2.10
C ARG A 205 1.93 -8.61 1.36
N LYS A 206 2.02 -9.79 0.71
CA LYS A 206 3.18 -10.14 -0.13
C LYS A 206 3.35 -9.19 -1.32
N ARG A 207 2.25 -8.84 -2.00
CA ARG A 207 2.30 -7.87 -3.11
C ARG A 207 2.72 -6.49 -2.62
N LEU A 208 2.17 -6.04 -1.49
CA LEU A 208 2.53 -4.77 -0.85
C LEU A 208 4.00 -4.74 -0.43
N GLN A 209 4.54 -5.86 0.09
CA GLN A 209 5.96 -5.98 0.44
C GLN A 209 6.87 -5.75 -0.77
N VAL A 210 6.48 -6.23 -1.96
CA VAL A 210 7.24 -5.99 -3.20
C VAL A 210 7.26 -4.49 -3.55
N LEU A 211 6.15 -3.78 -3.35
CA LEU A 211 6.08 -2.33 -3.56
C LEU A 211 6.99 -1.60 -2.57
N GLN A 212 6.93 -1.94 -1.27
CA GLN A 212 7.82 -1.36 -0.25
C GLN A 212 9.31 -1.61 -0.56
N LYS A 213 9.67 -2.83 -0.98
CA LYS A 213 11.04 -3.14 -1.41
C LYS A 213 11.49 -2.28 -2.59
N THR A 214 10.57 -1.97 -3.50
CA THR A 214 10.86 -1.06 -4.61
C THR A 214 11.08 0.36 -4.11
N VAL A 215 10.27 0.86 -3.17
CA VAL A 215 10.50 2.15 -2.50
C VAL A 215 11.85 2.19 -1.78
N ALA A 216 12.19 1.15 -1.00
CA ALA A 216 13.48 1.07 -0.30
C ALA A 216 14.69 1.04 -1.27
N ALA A 217 14.52 0.47 -2.46
CA ALA A 217 15.54 0.50 -3.51
C ALA A 217 15.67 1.86 -4.20
N VAL A 218 14.65 2.71 -4.09
CA VAL A 218 14.62 4.08 -4.62
C VAL A 218 15.19 5.06 -3.60
N ASP A 219 14.69 5.03 -2.37
CA ASP A 219 15.15 5.86 -1.25
C ASP A 219 15.19 5.02 0.04
N GLN A 220 16.38 4.51 0.34
CA GLN A 220 16.60 3.67 1.51
C GLN A 220 16.46 4.44 2.83
N ASN A 221 16.88 5.71 2.86
CA ASN A 221 16.85 6.50 4.10
C ASN A 221 15.41 6.83 4.48
N LEU A 222 14.58 7.23 3.52
CA LEU A 222 13.15 7.42 3.72
C LEU A 222 12.50 6.16 4.29
N TYR A 223 12.79 4.99 3.72
CA TYR A 223 12.25 3.72 4.21
C TYR A 223 12.66 3.43 5.66
N ILE A 224 13.95 3.64 5.98
CA ILE A 224 14.46 3.46 7.34
C ILE A 224 13.77 4.39 8.33
N ASP A 225 13.65 5.68 7.99
CA ASP A 225 13.10 6.68 8.89
C ASP A 225 11.61 6.46 9.13
N VAL A 226 10.82 6.21 8.08
CA VAL A 226 9.37 5.99 8.21
C VAL A 226 9.07 4.75 9.05
N LEU A 227 9.72 3.61 8.78
CA LEU A 227 9.45 2.38 9.55
C LEU A 227 9.98 2.45 10.97
N SER A 228 11.15 3.06 11.19
CA SER A 228 11.68 3.24 12.54
C SER A 228 10.74 4.10 13.39
N ASN A 229 10.18 5.17 12.81
CA ASN A 229 9.24 6.05 13.49
C ASN A 229 7.91 5.34 13.78
N LEU A 230 7.36 4.61 12.81
CA LEU A 230 6.13 3.80 13.01
C LEU A 230 6.27 2.86 14.20
N VAL A 231 7.35 2.07 14.25
CA VAL A 231 7.58 1.10 15.32
C VAL A 231 7.81 1.82 16.67
N ALA A 232 8.57 2.91 16.67
CA ALA A 232 8.82 3.69 17.88
C ALA A 232 7.53 4.30 18.46
N GLU A 233 6.69 4.92 17.62
CA GLU A 233 5.41 5.50 18.02
C GLU A 233 4.42 4.43 18.52
N THR A 234 4.41 3.27 17.87
CA THR A 234 3.58 2.12 18.28
C THR A 234 3.99 1.63 19.66
N PHE A 235 5.29 1.39 19.91
CA PHE A 235 5.76 0.95 21.22
C PHE A 235 5.62 2.02 22.30
N GLN A 236 5.74 3.31 21.96
CA GLN A 236 5.43 4.39 22.89
C GLN A 236 3.93 4.40 23.26
N THR A 237 3.05 4.12 22.30
CA THR A 237 1.61 4.00 22.55
C THR A 237 1.30 2.77 23.41
N LEU A 238 1.99 1.66 23.18
CA LEU A 238 1.90 0.45 23.99
C LEU A 238 2.30 0.72 25.46
N ASP A 239 3.38 1.47 25.70
CA ASP A 239 3.78 1.85 27.06
C ASP A 239 2.70 2.69 27.78
N GLN A 240 1.95 3.50 27.04
CA GLN A 240 0.92 4.39 27.59
C GLN A 240 -0.42 3.69 27.82
N ARG A 241 -0.84 2.82 26.89
CA ARG A 241 -2.17 2.19 26.88
C ARG A 241 -2.18 0.73 27.35
N GLY A 242 -1.03 0.05 27.31
CA GLY A 242 -0.91 -1.36 27.61
C GLY A 242 -1.85 -2.22 26.76
N GLU A 243 -2.58 -3.12 27.42
CA GLU A 243 -3.55 -4.04 26.79
C GLU A 243 -4.73 -3.34 26.10
N GLN A 244 -4.98 -2.05 26.35
CA GLN A 244 -6.05 -1.29 25.68
C GLN A 244 -5.66 -0.82 24.28
N MET A 245 -4.41 -1.07 23.86
CA MET A 245 -3.96 -0.78 22.51
C MET A 245 -4.70 -1.66 21.50
N ASP A 246 -5.05 -1.10 20.34
CA ASP A 246 -5.57 -1.88 19.23
C ASP A 246 -4.48 -2.84 18.74
N TRP A 247 -4.79 -4.14 18.79
CA TRP A 247 -3.85 -5.19 18.38
C TRP A 247 -3.47 -5.03 16.91
N ARG A 248 -4.32 -4.44 16.06
CA ARG A 248 -4.06 -4.27 14.62
C ARG A 248 -2.92 -3.27 14.35
N ASP A 249 -2.81 -2.24 15.19
CA ASP A 249 -1.69 -1.29 15.13
C ASP A 249 -0.38 -1.95 15.57
N LEU A 250 -0.45 -2.76 16.63
CA LEU A 250 0.71 -3.49 17.14
C LEU A 250 1.17 -4.58 16.16
N ASP A 251 0.22 -5.28 15.55
CA ASP A 251 0.45 -6.26 14.48
C ASP A 251 1.15 -5.61 13.29
N LEU A 252 0.65 -4.45 12.83
CA LEU A 252 1.27 -3.73 11.72
C LEU A 252 2.74 -3.40 12.04
N ALA A 253 3.02 -2.83 13.22
CA ALA A 253 4.39 -2.47 13.57
C ALA A 253 5.32 -3.69 13.69
N LEU A 254 4.84 -4.79 14.28
CA LEU A 254 5.61 -6.03 14.37
C LEU A 254 5.83 -6.67 13.01
N HIS A 255 4.82 -6.66 12.13
CA HIS A 255 4.94 -7.10 10.75
C HIS A 255 5.98 -6.28 9.98
N GLU A 256 5.91 -4.95 10.05
CA GLU A 256 6.86 -4.06 9.41
C GLU A 256 8.28 -4.25 9.97
N MET A 257 8.42 -4.41 11.28
CA MET A 257 9.69 -4.75 11.92
C MET A 257 10.25 -6.10 11.44
N TYR A 258 9.39 -7.11 11.25
CA TYR A 258 9.73 -8.41 10.68
C TYR A 258 10.16 -8.31 9.20
N LEU A 259 9.64 -7.36 8.44
CA LEU A 259 10.07 -7.13 7.05
C LEU A 259 11.38 -6.33 7.01
N PHE A 260 11.51 -5.34 7.88
CA PHE A 260 12.65 -4.42 7.94
C PHE A 260 13.99 -5.13 8.09
N GLY A 261 14.04 -6.25 8.81
CA GLY A 261 15.28 -6.99 8.98
C GLY A 261 15.80 -7.68 7.72
N GLU A 262 15.03 -7.78 6.63
CA GLU A 262 15.59 -8.17 5.32
C GLU A 262 16.56 -7.13 4.77
N LEU A 263 16.32 -5.85 5.08
CA LEU A 263 17.23 -4.74 4.74
C LEU A 263 18.40 -4.66 5.72
N ALA A 264 18.11 -4.82 7.02
CA ALA A 264 19.11 -4.67 8.07
C ALA A 264 20.10 -5.84 8.14
N LEU A 265 19.60 -7.07 7.95
CA LEU A 265 20.33 -8.33 8.12
C LEU A 265 20.09 -9.26 6.90
N PRO A 266 20.53 -8.86 5.69
CA PRO A 266 20.20 -9.57 4.44
C PRO A 266 20.72 -11.02 4.38
N ASN A 267 21.74 -11.36 5.17
CA ASN A 267 22.35 -12.70 5.20
C ASN A 267 21.62 -13.71 6.13
N GLN A 268 20.49 -13.31 6.73
CA GLN A 268 19.64 -14.22 7.52
C GLN A 268 18.37 -14.65 6.77
N GLY A 269 18.18 -14.19 5.52
CA GLY A 269 17.08 -14.58 4.64
C GLY A 269 17.53 -15.32 3.37
N LEU A 270 16.57 -15.86 2.61
CA LEU A 270 16.77 -16.65 1.38
C LEU A 270 17.39 -15.88 0.18
N SER A 271 17.83 -14.63 0.33
CA SER A 271 18.39 -13.82 -0.78
C SER A 271 19.65 -13.06 -0.38
N SER A 272 20.80 -13.70 -0.63
CA SER A 272 22.16 -13.24 -0.29
C SER A 272 22.76 -12.26 -1.33
N LYS A 273 22.08 -11.15 -1.67
CA LYS A 273 22.63 -10.18 -2.65
C LYS A 273 22.77 -8.72 -2.19
N ASN A 274 22.37 -8.37 -0.97
CA ASN A 274 22.46 -6.98 -0.49
C ASN A 274 23.61 -6.80 0.51
N GLN A 275 24.36 -5.70 0.37
CA GLN A 275 25.31 -5.29 1.41
C GLN A 275 24.52 -4.84 2.66
N PRO A 276 24.91 -5.26 3.86
CA PRO A 276 24.23 -4.88 5.09
C PRO A 276 24.30 -3.37 5.30
N SER A 277 23.15 -2.75 5.58
CA SER A 277 23.09 -1.34 5.94
C SER A 277 23.34 -1.17 7.43
N GLY A 278 24.48 -0.55 7.79
CA GLY A 278 24.83 -0.30 9.20
C GLY A 278 23.76 0.50 9.94
N ALA A 279 23.20 1.53 9.29
CA ALA A 279 22.12 2.34 9.86
C ALA A 279 20.85 1.51 10.10
N ALA A 280 20.45 0.67 9.15
CA ALA A 280 19.28 -0.20 9.32
C ALA A 280 19.50 -1.25 10.43
N ALA A 281 20.71 -1.84 10.50
CA ALA A 281 21.07 -2.78 11.57
C ALA A 281 21.02 -2.15 12.97
N GLU A 282 21.51 -0.91 13.11
CA GLU A 282 21.42 -0.17 14.37
C GLU A 282 19.96 0.12 14.74
N ARG A 283 19.14 0.58 13.79
CA ARG A 283 17.70 0.81 14.02
C ARG A 283 16.97 -0.47 14.42
N LEU A 284 17.22 -1.59 13.74
CA LEU A 284 16.62 -2.88 14.09
C LEU A 284 17.03 -3.32 15.50
N THR A 285 18.29 -3.11 15.87
CA THR A 285 18.78 -3.43 17.22
C THR A 285 18.02 -2.63 18.27
N ILE A 286 17.79 -1.33 18.05
CA ILE A 286 17.00 -0.49 18.95
C ILE A 286 15.54 -0.98 19.04
N MET A 287 14.92 -1.30 17.90
CA MET A 287 13.54 -1.82 17.85
C MET A 287 13.42 -3.16 18.60
N MET A 288 14.37 -4.08 18.42
CA MET A 288 14.41 -5.37 19.11
C MET A 288 14.52 -5.23 20.62
N LYS A 289 15.41 -4.36 21.10
CA LYS A 289 15.55 -4.09 22.54
C LYS A 289 14.24 -3.59 23.12
N LYS A 290 13.62 -2.61 22.45
CA LYS A 290 12.34 -2.05 22.88
C LYS A 290 11.21 -3.09 22.88
N MET A 291 11.16 -3.96 21.88
CA MET A 291 10.18 -5.06 21.80
C MET A 291 10.32 -6.07 22.95
N VAL A 292 11.55 -6.45 23.31
CA VAL A 292 11.79 -7.33 24.45
C VAL A 292 11.40 -6.64 25.77
N GLU A 293 11.62 -5.33 25.86
CA GLU A 293 11.35 -4.54 27.05
C GLU A 293 9.87 -4.20 27.27
N SER A 294 9.06 -4.14 26.22
CA SER A 294 7.67 -3.67 26.24
C SER A 294 6.63 -4.68 26.76
N GLY A 295 7.03 -5.92 27.05
CA GLY A 295 6.11 -6.93 27.59
C GLY A 295 5.15 -7.54 26.56
N ILE A 296 5.44 -7.37 25.26
CA ILE A 296 4.62 -7.89 24.14
C ILE A 296 4.37 -9.41 24.24
N ALA A 297 5.30 -10.17 24.82
CA ALA A 297 5.13 -11.61 25.02
C ALA A 297 3.92 -11.97 25.90
N SER A 298 3.42 -11.03 26.71
CA SER A 298 2.25 -11.20 27.59
C SER A 298 0.98 -10.58 27.01
N PHE A 299 1.02 -10.05 25.79
CA PHE A 299 -0.14 -9.39 25.16
C PHE A 299 -1.27 -10.40 24.92
N SER A 300 -2.52 -9.96 25.13
CA SER A 300 -3.69 -10.85 25.14
C SER A 300 -4.01 -11.45 23.76
N HIS A 301 -3.74 -10.70 22.69
CA HIS A 301 -4.10 -11.11 21.34
C HIS A 301 -3.10 -12.13 20.74
N PRO A 302 -3.53 -13.33 20.30
CA PRO A 302 -2.60 -14.38 19.90
C PRO A 302 -1.71 -14.07 18.70
N ALA A 303 -2.18 -13.28 17.73
CA ALA A 303 -1.39 -12.88 16.56
C ALA A 303 -0.10 -12.15 16.96
N ILE A 304 -0.18 -11.31 18.00
CA ILE A 304 0.93 -10.49 18.51
C ILE A 304 2.01 -11.37 19.13
N VAL A 305 1.60 -12.33 19.96
CA VAL A 305 2.51 -13.26 20.62
C VAL A 305 3.21 -14.16 19.60
N LEU A 306 2.49 -14.61 18.56
CA LEU A 306 3.08 -15.37 17.47
C LEU A 306 4.14 -14.54 16.72
N GLN A 307 3.83 -13.30 16.36
CA GLN A 307 4.79 -12.43 15.67
C GLN A 307 6.01 -12.11 16.53
N TYR A 308 5.83 -11.86 17.83
CA TYR A 308 6.94 -11.71 18.76
C TYR A 308 7.91 -12.91 18.69
N MET A 309 7.38 -14.13 18.74
CA MET A 309 8.20 -15.34 18.64
C MET A 309 8.93 -15.41 17.28
N GLU A 310 8.24 -15.15 16.18
CA GLU A 310 8.86 -15.14 14.83
C GLU A 310 10.01 -14.14 14.75
N ILE A 311 9.83 -12.93 15.28
CA ILE A 311 10.83 -11.86 15.24
C ILE A 311 12.04 -12.23 16.10
N CYS A 312 11.82 -12.77 17.31
CA CYS A 312 12.89 -13.25 18.18
C CYS A 312 13.73 -14.35 17.50
N VAL A 313 13.07 -15.33 16.87
CA VAL A 313 13.76 -16.42 16.17
C VAL A 313 14.47 -15.90 14.92
N ARG A 314 13.81 -15.05 14.13
CA ARG A 314 14.38 -14.52 12.89
C ARG A 314 15.64 -13.72 13.15
N TYR A 315 15.66 -12.88 14.19
CA TYR A 315 16.76 -11.98 14.48
C TYR A 315 17.60 -12.39 15.69
N TRP A 316 17.72 -13.70 15.94
CA TRP A 316 18.42 -14.25 17.09
C TRP A 316 19.87 -13.73 17.25
N GLN A 317 20.57 -13.41 16.16
CA GLN A 317 21.95 -12.89 16.19
C GLN A 317 22.07 -11.56 16.94
N ILE A 318 20.99 -10.80 17.08
CA ILE A 318 21.00 -9.58 17.90
C ILE A 318 21.20 -9.93 19.38
N PHE A 319 20.71 -11.09 19.83
CA PHE A 319 20.89 -11.57 21.20
C PHE A 319 22.29 -12.14 21.44
N ASP A 320 22.99 -12.63 20.41
CA ASP A 320 24.42 -12.98 20.52
C ASP A 320 25.27 -11.75 20.87
N ALA A 321 24.94 -10.61 20.27
CA ALA A 321 25.59 -9.32 20.53
C ALA A 321 25.11 -8.64 21.81
N HIS A 322 23.85 -8.89 22.22
CA HIS A 322 23.20 -8.29 23.39
C HIS A 322 22.66 -9.38 24.33
N GLN A 323 23.59 -10.11 24.96
CA GLN A 323 23.30 -11.28 25.78
C GLN A 323 22.46 -10.96 27.02
N GLU A 324 22.43 -9.69 27.46
CA GLU A 324 21.61 -9.21 28.56
C GLU A 324 20.10 -9.46 28.36
N TYR A 325 19.64 -9.60 27.11
CA TYR A 325 18.23 -9.87 26.79
C TYR A 325 17.88 -11.36 26.71
N ILE A 326 18.88 -12.25 26.59
CA ILE A 326 18.66 -13.70 26.46
C ILE A 326 17.80 -14.26 27.60
N PRO A 327 18.07 -13.97 28.89
CA PRO A 327 17.28 -14.54 29.98
C PRO A 327 15.79 -14.21 29.88
N ARG A 328 15.46 -12.95 29.55
CA ARG A 328 14.08 -12.48 29.41
C ARG A 328 13.37 -13.12 28.23
N VAL A 329 14.04 -13.22 27.09
CA VAL A 329 13.47 -13.89 25.91
C VAL A 329 13.20 -15.37 26.22
N LEU A 330 14.16 -16.08 26.82
CA LEU A 330 13.97 -17.49 27.18
C LEU A 330 12.86 -17.69 28.22
N GLU A 331 12.77 -16.83 29.23
CA GLU A 331 11.68 -16.86 30.20
C GLU A 331 10.31 -16.69 29.52
N ASN A 332 10.19 -15.75 28.59
CA ASN A 332 8.99 -15.58 27.78
C ASN A 332 8.66 -16.86 27.00
N PHE A 333 9.63 -17.46 26.29
CA PHE A 333 9.39 -18.71 25.56
C PHE A 333 8.96 -19.86 26.49
N VAL A 334 9.56 -19.99 27.68
CA VAL A 334 9.16 -21.00 28.68
C VAL A 334 7.73 -20.78 29.16
N GLN A 335 7.27 -19.54 29.29
CA GLN A 335 5.85 -19.28 29.59
C GLN A 335 4.95 -19.68 28.40
N LEU A 336 5.37 -19.38 27.17
CA LEU A 336 4.60 -19.62 25.95
C LEU A 336 4.45 -21.11 25.60
N VAL A 337 5.42 -21.98 25.94
CA VAL A 337 5.28 -23.45 25.76
C VAL A 337 4.19 -24.07 26.62
N HIS A 338 3.70 -23.33 27.62
CA HIS A 338 2.59 -23.71 28.48
C HIS A 338 1.30 -22.93 28.17
N HIS A 339 1.28 -22.12 27.11
CA HIS A 339 0.14 -21.28 26.75
C HIS A 339 -1.13 -22.11 26.46
N SER A 340 -2.30 -21.57 26.83
CA SER A 340 -3.60 -22.24 26.65
C SER A 340 -4.02 -22.33 25.17
N HIS A 341 -3.71 -21.29 24.40
CA HIS A 341 -3.97 -21.25 22.95
C HIS A 341 -3.08 -22.23 22.19
N VAL A 342 -3.70 -23.21 21.52
CA VAL A 342 -3.02 -24.34 20.85
C VAL A 342 -2.00 -23.87 19.82
N ARG A 343 -2.31 -22.84 19.00
CA ARG A 343 -1.36 -22.35 17.99
C ARG A 343 -0.10 -21.74 18.59
N ILE A 344 -0.23 -21.00 19.70
CA ILE A 344 0.93 -20.39 20.40
C ILE A 344 1.80 -21.50 20.98
N LYS A 345 1.16 -22.43 21.70
CA LYS A 345 1.84 -23.55 22.33
C LYS A 345 2.63 -24.38 21.31
N THR A 346 1.98 -24.81 20.23
CA THR A 346 2.65 -25.59 19.18
C THR A 346 3.75 -24.80 18.50
N ARG A 347 3.55 -23.50 18.25
CA ARG A 347 4.56 -22.67 17.59
C ARG A 347 5.77 -22.39 18.48
N SER A 348 5.57 -22.23 19.78
CA SER A 348 6.65 -22.02 20.75
C SER A 348 7.56 -23.25 20.95
N TRP A 349 7.09 -24.45 20.60
CA TRP A 349 7.90 -25.66 20.61
C TRP A 349 8.80 -25.83 19.39
N TYR A 350 8.38 -25.29 18.25
CA TYR A 350 9.12 -25.31 17.00
C TYR A 350 10.24 -24.28 17.05
#